data_AF-A0A3E0R8B1-F1
#
_entry.id   AF-A0A3E0R8B1-F1
#
_cell.length_a   1.000
_cell.length_b   1.000
_cell.length_c   1.000
_cell.angle_alpha   90.00
_cell.angle_beta   90.00
_cell.angle_gamma   90.00
#
_symmetry.space_group_name_H-M   'P 1'
#
loop_
_entity.id
_entity.type
_entity.pdbx_description
1 polymer ?
#
loop_
_entity_poly.entity_id
_entity_poly.type
_entity_poly.pdbx_seq_one_letter_code
_entity_poly.pdbx_strand_id
1 'polypeptide(L)'
;MLFYDWKKMFEASEGSPLALFIIFKMLVTNAVPRNKYDDIYKYAGKHFHGESFVVHPDLLLHYAYKYEYREIAQYLALASMRRYADYAATGNTTLDLLECEVDQELFEDNSLLRIADGKVHFKYEEATQETIH
;
A
#
# COMPACT_ATOMS: atom_id res chain seq x y z
N MET A 1 -5.95 7.82 5.84
CA MET A 1 -5.76 7.49 4.41
C MET A 1 -4.50 8.13 3.88
N LEU A 2 -3.73 7.37 3.11
CA LEU A 2 -2.55 7.84 2.39
C LEU A 2 -2.89 7.86 0.90
N PHE A 3 -2.60 8.97 0.22
CA PHE A 3 -2.59 9.06 -1.24
C PHE A 3 -1.15 8.99 -1.75
N TYR A 4 -0.93 8.16 -2.76
CA TYR A 4 0.40 7.92 -3.32
C TYR A 4 0.37 7.67 -4.83
N ASP A 5 1.54 7.75 -5.45
CA ASP A 5 1.77 7.43 -6.86
C ASP A 5 2.55 6.12 -6.93
N TRP A 6 1.85 5.01 -7.19
CA TRP A 6 2.45 3.68 -7.26
C TRP A 6 3.57 3.61 -8.29
N LYS A 7 3.38 4.20 -9.48
CA LYS A 7 4.36 4.16 -10.56
C LYS A 7 5.66 4.84 -10.16
N LYS A 8 5.58 6.05 -9.58
CA LYS A 8 6.78 6.76 -9.09
C LYS A 8 7.45 6.02 -7.95
N MET A 9 6.69 5.42 -7.03
CA MET A 9 7.25 4.60 -5.96
C MET A 9 7.99 3.39 -6.51
N PHE A 10 7.38 2.66 -7.44
CA PHE A 10 7.97 1.48 -8.08
C PHE A 10 9.26 1.84 -8.83
N GLU A 11 9.24 2.88 -9.66
CA GLU A 11 10.42 3.38 -10.38
C GLU A 11 11.53 3.82 -9.41
N ALA A 12 11.21 4.60 -8.37
CA ALA A 12 12.20 5.07 -7.40
C ALA A 12 12.79 3.95 -6.54
N SER A 13 12.06 2.84 -6.37
CA SER A 13 12.50 1.67 -5.64
C SER A 13 13.27 0.67 -6.48
N GLU A 14 13.30 0.84 -7.81
CA GLU A 14 13.82 -0.15 -8.77
C GLU A 14 13.21 -1.55 -8.56
N GLY A 15 11.93 -1.59 -8.16
CA GLY A 15 11.20 -2.83 -7.86
C GLY A 15 11.59 -3.51 -6.55
N SER A 16 12.49 -2.94 -5.73
CA SER A 16 12.89 -3.53 -4.45
C SER A 16 11.77 -3.42 -3.39
N PRO A 17 11.28 -4.54 -2.82
CA PRO A 17 10.23 -4.50 -1.81
C PRO A 17 10.63 -3.74 -0.54
N LEU A 18 11.90 -3.86 -0.12
CA LEU A 18 12.43 -3.12 1.03
C LEU A 18 12.43 -1.61 0.74
N ALA A 19 12.88 -1.20 -0.45
CA ALA A 19 12.88 0.22 -0.82
C ALA A 19 11.46 0.79 -0.91
N LEU A 20 10.51 0.03 -1.48
CA LEU A 20 9.09 0.38 -1.48
C LEU A 20 8.57 0.58 -0.06
N PHE A 21 8.88 -0.34 0.85
CA PHE A 21 8.49 -0.24 2.26
C PHE A 21 9.09 1.01 2.93
N ILE A 22 10.36 1.34 2.66
CA ILE A 22 11.02 2.54 3.19
C ILE A 22 10.30 3.80 2.70
N ILE A 23 9.97 3.89 1.40
CA ILE A 23 9.22 5.01 0.84
C ILE A 23 7.83 5.10 1.48
N PHE A 24 7.11 3.98 1.55
CA PHE A 24 5.80 3.91 2.20
C PHE A 24 5.86 4.42 3.65
N LYS A 25 6.78 3.88 4.46
CA LYS A 25 6.98 4.29 5.86
C LYS A 25 7.29 5.78 5.97
N MET A 26 8.15 6.30 5.09
CA MET A 26 8.48 7.74 5.03
C MET A 26 7.22 8.58 4.81
N LEU A 27 6.36 8.19 3.85
CA LEU A 27 5.12 8.90 3.54
C LEU A 27 4.10 8.84 4.69
N VAL A 28 3.89 7.67 5.29
CA VAL A 28 2.94 7.50 6.41
C VAL A 28 3.36 8.30 7.64
N THR A 29 4.66 8.36 7.93
CA THR A 29 5.19 9.05 9.11
C THR A 29 5.56 10.50 8.86
N ASN A 30 5.47 10.99 7.62
CA ASN A 30 6.02 12.28 7.18
C ASN A 30 7.49 12.46 7.63
N ALA A 31 8.28 11.39 7.57
CA ALA A 31 9.66 11.40 8.05
C ALA A 31 10.54 12.27 7.15
N VAL A 32 11.39 13.07 7.78
CA VAL A 32 12.42 13.88 7.12
C VAL A 32 13.80 13.31 7.46
N PRO A 33 14.71 13.12 6.48
CA PRO A 33 16.03 12.54 6.75
C PRO A 33 16.79 13.41 7.74
N ARG A 34 17.39 12.76 8.74
CA ARG A 34 18.18 13.49 9.75
C ARG A 34 19.53 13.95 9.19
N ASN A 35 20.08 13.20 8.25
CA ASN A 35 21.35 13.46 7.58
C ASN A 35 21.44 12.66 6.26
N LYS A 36 22.54 12.85 5.52
CA LYS A 36 22.79 12.21 4.21
C LYS A 36 22.98 10.68 4.24
N TYR A 37 23.16 10.09 5.41
CA TYR A 37 23.33 8.64 5.61
C TYR A 37 22.01 7.95 5.97
N ASP A 38 20.92 8.71 6.15
CA ASP A 38 19.60 8.17 6.41
C ASP A 38 19.05 7.46 5.15
N ASP A 39 18.44 6.29 5.32
CA ASP A 39 17.94 5.48 4.20
C ASP A 39 16.86 6.21 3.38
N ILE A 40 16.15 7.15 4.02
CA ILE A 40 15.12 7.98 3.37
C ILE A 40 15.71 9.19 2.63
N TYR A 41 16.98 9.53 2.82
CA TYR A 41 17.61 10.73 2.24
C TYR A 41 17.51 10.76 0.71
N LYS A 42 17.74 9.60 0.06
CA LYS A 42 17.61 9.44 -1.40
C LYS A 42 16.18 9.64 -1.94
N TYR A 43 15.18 9.64 -1.06
CA TYR A 43 13.76 9.78 -1.42
C TYR A 43 13.18 11.13 -1.02
N ALA A 44 13.81 11.88 -0.12
CA ALA A 44 13.27 13.11 0.46
C ALA A 44 13.01 14.24 -0.54
N GLY A 45 13.73 14.28 -1.66
CA GLY A 45 13.52 15.24 -2.74
C GLY A 45 12.50 14.80 -3.82
N LYS A 46 11.89 13.62 -3.68
CA LYS A 46 10.96 13.05 -4.67
C LYS A 46 9.51 13.28 -4.23
N HIS A 47 8.65 13.52 -5.21
CA HIS A 47 7.20 13.65 -4.98
C HIS A 47 6.48 12.35 -5.29
N PHE A 48 5.87 11.74 -4.26
CA PHE A 48 5.15 10.47 -4.38
C PHE A 48 3.63 10.61 -4.17
N HIS A 49 3.09 11.82 -4.23
CA HIS A 49 1.65 12.02 -4.14
C HIS A 49 0.98 11.68 -5.49
N GLY A 50 -0.17 11.00 -5.43
CA GLY A 50 -0.92 10.53 -6.59
C GLY A 50 -2.34 10.12 -6.21
N GLU A 51 -3.03 9.40 -7.11
CA GLU A 51 -4.45 9.01 -6.94
C GLU A 51 -4.64 7.64 -6.28
N SER A 52 -3.59 6.82 -6.22
CA SER A 52 -3.63 5.55 -5.50
C SER A 52 -3.81 5.79 -4.01
N PHE A 53 -4.53 4.92 -3.33
CA PHE A 53 -4.85 5.14 -1.93
C PHE A 53 -4.82 3.88 -1.07
N VAL A 54 -4.54 4.06 0.21
CA VAL A 54 -4.72 3.08 1.30
C VAL A 54 -5.50 3.77 2.41
N VAL A 55 -6.62 3.19 2.85
CA VAL A 55 -7.52 3.82 3.84
C VAL A 55 -6.86 3.92 5.23
N HIS A 56 -6.29 2.82 5.73
CA HIS A 56 -5.64 2.71 7.05
C HIS A 56 -4.14 2.39 6.95
N PRO A 57 -3.32 3.32 6.42
CA PRO A 57 -1.89 3.11 6.25
C PRO A 57 -1.14 3.00 7.59
N ASP A 58 -1.70 3.59 8.64
CA ASP A 58 -1.25 3.54 10.02
C ASP A 58 -1.35 2.12 10.60
N LEU A 59 -2.46 1.42 10.37
CA LEU A 59 -2.62 0.02 10.78
C LEU A 59 -1.66 -0.91 10.01
N LEU A 60 -1.55 -0.71 8.68
CA LEU A 60 -0.61 -1.46 7.86
C LEU A 60 0.84 -1.26 8.33
N LEU A 61 1.23 -0.03 8.64
CA LEU A 61 2.57 0.27 9.14
C LEU A 61 2.79 -0.28 10.57
N HIS A 62 1.80 -0.14 11.45
CA HIS A 62 1.89 -0.62 12.84
C HIS A 62 2.15 -2.13 12.90
N TYR A 63 1.47 -2.90 12.06
CA TYR A 63 1.62 -4.36 12.00
C TYR A 63 2.62 -4.85 10.95
N ALA A 64 3.32 -3.97 10.24
CA ALA A 64 4.25 -4.32 9.17
C ALA A 64 5.33 -5.33 9.59
N TYR A 65 5.73 -5.32 10.87
CA TYR A 65 6.72 -6.25 11.42
C TYR A 65 6.32 -7.74 11.35
N LYS A 66 5.03 -8.04 11.11
CA LYS A 66 4.50 -9.40 10.98
C LYS A 66 4.59 -9.96 9.57
N TYR A 67 4.94 -9.14 8.58
CA TYR A 67 4.80 -9.47 7.16
C TYR A 67 6.11 -9.28 6.42
N GLU A 68 6.24 -9.98 5.30
CA GLU A 68 7.35 -9.74 4.40
C GLU A 68 7.18 -8.40 3.65
N TYR A 69 8.28 -7.74 3.34
CA TYR A 69 8.24 -6.51 2.54
C TYR A 69 7.59 -6.74 1.16
N ARG A 70 7.73 -7.96 0.61
CA ARG A 70 7.07 -8.37 -0.63
C ARG A 70 5.55 -8.34 -0.49
N GLU A 71 5.00 -8.84 0.61
CA GLU A 71 3.56 -8.85 0.84
C GLU A 71 3.02 -7.42 0.93
N ILE A 72 3.73 -6.54 1.63
CA ILE A 72 3.37 -5.11 1.73
C ILE A 72 3.46 -4.43 0.36
N ALA A 73 4.49 -4.74 -0.44
CA ALA A 73 4.62 -4.20 -1.79
C ALA A 73 3.46 -4.64 -2.71
N GLN A 74 3.08 -5.91 -2.68
CA GLN A 74 1.93 -6.43 -3.42
C GLN A 74 0.62 -5.81 -2.96
N TYR A 75 0.44 -5.63 -1.64
CA TYR A 75 -0.70 -4.93 -1.09
C TYR A 75 -0.81 -3.51 -1.67
N LEU A 76 0.29 -2.74 -1.65
CA LEU A 76 0.33 -1.38 -2.21
C LEU A 76 0.12 -1.38 -3.73
N ALA A 77 0.60 -2.40 -4.45
CA ALA A 77 0.38 -2.54 -5.89
C ALA A 77 -1.10 -2.73 -6.21
N LEU A 78 -1.76 -3.70 -5.59
CA LEU A 78 -3.16 -4.00 -5.85
C LEU A 78 -4.08 -2.88 -5.33
N ALA A 79 -3.75 -2.29 -4.19
CA ALA A 79 -4.48 -1.13 -3.67
C ALA A 79 -4.48 0.04 -4.67
N SER A 80 -3.42 0.16 -5.48
CA SER A 80 -3.27 1.22 -6.48
C SER A 80 -4.15 1.07 -7.72
N MET A 81 -4.66 -0.13 -7.98
CA MET A 81 -5.55 -0.42 -9.12
C MET A 81 -7.00 0.01 -8.85
N ARG A 82 -7.34 0.23 -7.58
CA ARG A 82 -8.69 0.66 -7.18
C ARG A 82 -8.94 2.10 -7.60
N ARG A 83 -10.16 2.37 -8.05
CA ARG A 83 -10.59 3.72 -8.43
C ARG A 83 -11.08 4.48 -7.20
N TYR A 84 -10.42 5.58 -6.87
CA TYR A 84 -10.82 6.41 -5.72
C TYR A 84 -12.24 6.97 -5.85
N ALA A 85 -12.70 7.26 -7.07
CA ALA A 85 -14.07 7.73 -7.30
C ALA A 85 -15.13 6.72 -6.81
N ASP A 86 -14.89 5.43 -7.03
CA ASP A 86 -15.82 4.37 -6.62
C ASP A 86 -15.81 4.21 -5.10
N TYR A 87 -14.63 4.29 -4.47
CA TYR A 87 -14.53 4.36 -3.01
C TYR A 87 -15.25 5.59 -2.44
N ALA A 88 -15.08 6.77 -3.04
CA ALA A 88 -15.73 8.00 -2.57
C ALA A 88 -17.26 7.92 -2.66
N ALA A 89 -17.79 7.20 -3.66
CA ALA A 89 -19.23 7.02 -3.84
C ALA A 89 -19.84 5.91 -2.97
N THR A 90 -19.10 4.83 -2.71
CA THR A 90 -19.66 3.59 -2.12
C THR A 90 -19.03 3.18 -0.79
N GLY A 91 -17.85 3.71 -0.46
CA GLY A 91 -17.01 3.22 0.63
C GLY A 91 -16.32 1.88 0.34
N ASN A 92 -16.42 1.34 -0.88
CA ASN A 92 -15.85 0.03 -1.21
C ASN A 92 -14.31 0.06 -1.20
N THR A 93 -13.70 -0.77 -0.35
CA THR A 93 -12.24 -0.92 -0.23
C THR A 93 -11.70 -2.15 -0.93
N THR A 94 -12.53 -2.94 -1.61
CA THR A 94 -12.10 -4.13 -2.36
C THR A 94 -11.66 -3.80 -3.78
N LEU A 95 -10.86 -4.69 -4.38
CA LEU A 95 -10.54 -4.67 -5.82
C LEU A 95 -11.28 -5.83 -6.48
N ASP A 96 -11.97 -5.59 -7.59
CA ASP A 96 -12.57 -6.67 -8.39
C ASP A 96 -11.47 -7.47 -9.11
N LEU A 97 -11.49 -8.80 -9.04
CA LEU A 97 -10.50 -9.63 -9.73
C LEU A 97 -10.55 -9.44 -11.26
N LEU A 98 -11.71 -9.08 -11.82
CA LEU A 98 -11.84 -8.80 -13.25
C LEU A 98 -11.14 -7.51 -13.67
N GLU A 99 -10.89 -6.60 -12.72
CA GLU A 99 -10.14 -5.35 -12.92
C GLU A 99 -8.65 -5.51 -12.58
N CYS A 100 -8.23 -6.67 -12.06
CA CYS A 100 -6.86 -6.95 -11.67
C CYS A 100 -6.01 -7.33 -12.90
N GLU A 101 -5.05 -6.48 -13.25
CA GLU A 101 -4.10 -6.74 -14.35
C GLU A 101 -2.94 -7.68 -13.97
N VAL A 102 -2.89 -8.15 -12.72
CA VAL A 102 -1.83 -9.00 -12.18
C VAL A 102 -2.35 -10.43 -12.00
N ASP A 103 -1.54 -11.40 -12.41
CA ASP A 103 -1.86 -12.82 -12.24
C ASP A 103 -2.04 -13.17 -10.75
N GLN A 104 -3.15 -13.85 -10.45
CA GLN A 104 -3.53 -14.20 -9.08
C GLN A 104 -2.45 -15.01 -8.34
N GLU A 105 -1.74 -15.90 -9.05
CA GLU A 105 -0.64 -16.72 -8.51
C GLU A 105 0.47 -15.87 -7.86
N LEU A 106 0.60 -14.60 -8.24
CA LEU A 106 1.62 -13.71 -7.69
C LEU A 106 1.27 -13.21 -6.28
N PHE A 107 0.00 -13.26 -5.87
CA PHE A 107 -0.45 -12.66 -4.61
C PHE A 107 -1.46 -13.49 -3.81
N GLU A 108 -1.85 -14.68 -4.28
CA GLU A 108 -2.79 -15.54 -3.55
C GLU A 108 -2.28 -16.01 -2.19
N ASP A 109 -0.97 -16.16 -2.04
CA ASP A 109 -0.31 -16.53 -0.77
C ASP A 109 -0.07 -15.33 0.18
N ASN A 110 -0.48 -14.12 -0.21
CA ASN A 110 -0.24 -12.92 0.57
C ASN A 110 -1.20 -12.83 1.77
N SER A 111 -0.66 -12.88 2.99
CA SER A 111 -1.43 -12.91 4.23
C SER A 111 -2.09 -11.58 4.63
N LEU A 112 -1.81 -10.50 3.89
CA LEU A 112 -2.49 -9.20 3.98
C LEU A 112 -3.69 -9.10 3.04
N LEU A 113 -3.86 -10.07 2.14
CA LEU A 113 -4.91 -10.11 1.14
C LEU A 113 -5.79 -11.34 1.38
N ARG A 114 -7.08 -11.19 1.10
CA ARG A 114 -8.02 -12.30 1.11
C ARG A 114 -8.81 -12.28 -0.17
N ILE A 115 -8.81 -13.39 -0.90
CA ILE A 115 -9.60 -13.52 -2.12
C ILE A 115 -10.92 -14.20 -1.74
N ALA A 116 -12.03 -13.49 -1.93
CA ALA A 116 -13.37 -14.01 -1.67
C ALA A 116 -14.37 -13.32 -2.60
N ASP A 117 -15.42 -14.02 -3.01
CA ASP A 117 -16.53 -13.46 -3.80
C ASP A 117 -16.07 -12.72 -5.09
N GLY A 118 -15.01 -13.20 -5.74
CA GLY A 118 -14.45 -12.58 -6.94
C GLY A 118 -13.68 -11.29 -6.70
N LYS A 119 -13.32 -11.00 -5.43
CA LYS A 119 -12.70 -9.74 -5.02
C LYS A 119 -11.47 -9.97 -4.16
N VAL A 120 -10.55 -9.02 -4.22
CA VAL A 120 -9.42 -8.90 -3.31
C VAL A 120 -9.82 -7.98 -2.15
N HIS A 121 -9.81 -8.55 -0.96
CA HIS A 121 -10.05 -7.88 0.30
C HIS A 121 -8.73 -7.53 0.97
N PHE A 122 -8.63 -6.31 1.47
CA PHE A 122 -7.42 -5.75 2.07
C PHE A 122 -7.56 -5.78 3.59
N LYS A 123 -6.75 -6.61 4.26
CA LYS A 123 -6.90 -6.97 5.69
C LYS A 123 -7.09 -5.77 6.64
N TYR A 124 -6.40 -4.67 6.39
CA TYR A 124 -6.43 -3.50 7.27
C TYR A 124 -7.40 -2.40 6.82
N GLU A 125 -8.06 -2.56 5.68
CA GLU A 125 -9.00 -1.56 5.15
C GLU A 125 -10.46 -1.88 5.41
N GLU A 126 -10.76 -3.13 5.80
CA GLU A 126 -12.09 -3.54 6.26
C GLU A 126 -12.33 -3.27 7.75
N ALA A 127 -11.31 -2.76 8.46
CA ALA A 127 -11.40 -2.47 9.88
C ALA A 127 -12.27 -1.22 10.13
N THR A 128 -13.49 -1.43 10.64
CA THR A 128 -14.27 -0.37 11.27
C THR A 128 -13.59 0.08 12.57
N GLN A 129 -13.77 1.34 12.96
CA GLN A 129 -13.17 1.94 14.18
C GLN A 129 -13.39 1.14 15.49
N GLU A 130 -14.31 0.18 15.50
CA GLU A 130 -14.61 -0.72 16.62
C GLU A 130 -13.55 -1.81 16.88
N THR A 131 -12.67 -2.11 15.92
CA THR A 131 -11.61 -3.14 16.11
C THR A 131 -10.33 -2.59 16.74
N ILE A 132 -10.31 -1.29 17.04
CA ILE A 132 -9.20 -0.57 17.68
C ILE A 132 -9.61 -0.25 19.13
N HIS A 133 -9.79 -1.28 19.94
CA HIS A 133 -10.04 -1.18 21.38
C HIS A 133 -9.02 -2.02 22.15
#